data_AF-A0A4Y2EIL4-F1
#
_entry.id   AF-A0A4Y2EIL4-F1
#
_cell.length_a   1.000
_cell.length_b   1.000
_cell.length_c   1.000
_cell.angle_alpha   90.00
_cell.angle_beta   90.00
_cell.angle_gamma   90.00
#
_symmetry.space_group_name_H-M   'P 1'
#
loop_
_entity.id
_entity.type
_entity.pdbx_description
1 polymer ?
#
loop_
_entity_poly.entity_id
_entity_poly.type
_entity_poly.pdbx_seq_one_letter_code
_entity_poly.pdbx_strand_id
1 'polypeptide(L)'
;MDITDKNVDASDSRVKRDIEDIKKLLEWFLLHEPFPVAEKIISIASGIVGEEKINCHNIREVGITSVTRMFGQTFNNIKLKCVDKVLPLLTISSAIKVHDEKVPIDPVL
;
A
#
# COMPACT_ATOMS: atom_id res chain seq x y z
N MET A 1 -33.21 -23.85 11.38
CA MET A 1 -32.10 -22.95 11.73
C MET A 1 -31.41 -22.65 10.42
N ASP A 2 -31.80 -21.56 9.79
CA ASP A 2 -31.43 -21.22 8.41
C ASP A 2 -30.02 -20.60 8.42
N ILE A 3 -29.05 -21.27 7.80
CA ILE A 3 -27.62 -20.86 7.78
C ILE A 3 -27.30 -20.14 6.45
N THR A 4 -28.33 -19.70 5.72
CA THR A 4 -28.16 -19.17 4.36
C THR A 4 -27.80 -17.68 4.33
N ASP A 5 -27.89 -16.96 5.45
CA ASP A 5 -27.77 -15.50 5.47
C ASP A 5 -26.63 -15.00 6.36
N LYS A 6 -25.38 -15.19 5.94
CA LYS A 6 -24.23 -14.59 6.64
C LYS A 6 -23.18 -13.93 5.76
N ASN A 7 -23.26 -13.99 4.42
CA ASN A 7 -22.32 -13.26 3.59
C ASN A 7 -22.92 -12.84 2.24
N VAL A 8 -23.61 -11.70 2.23
CA VAL A 8 -24.13 -11.07 1.00
C VAL A 8 -22.99 -10.78 0.02
N ASP A 9 -21.79 -10.49 0.51
CA ASP A 9 -20.60 -10.18 -0.31
C ASP A 9 -20.12 -11.38 -1.13
N ALA A 10 -20.31 -12.60 -0.64
CA ALA A 10 -19.95 -13.83 -1.34
C ALA A 10 -21.10 -14.43 -2.18
N SER A 11 -22.19 -13.68 -2.40
CA SER A 11 -23.28 -14.14 -3.28
C SER A 11 -22.81 -14.31 -4.72
N ASP A 12 -23.36 -15.29 -5.43
CA ASP A 12 -23.01 -15.60 -6.83
C ASP A 12 -23.11 -14.38 -7.76
N SER A 13 -24.09 -13.49 -7.50
CA SER A 13 -24.25 -12.25 -8.27
C SER A 13 -23.08 -11.28 -8.12
N ARG A 14 -22.52 -11.17 -6.91
CA ARG A 14 -21.37 -10.29 -6.63
C ARG A 14 -20.08 -10.91 -7.14
N VAL A 15 -19.88 -12.21 -6.92
CA VAL A 15 -18.74 -12.95 -7.49
C VAL A 15 -18.70 -12.82 -9.01
N LYS A 16 -19.86 -12.95 -9.67
CA LYS A 16 -19.96 -12.77 -11.13
C LYS A 16 -19.62 -11.35 -11.55
N ARG A 17 -20.07 -10.33 -10.81
CA ARG A 17 -19.73 -8.93 -11.10
C ARG A 17 -18.24 -8.67 -10.94
N ASP A 18 -17.63 -9.14 -9.85
CA ASP A 18 -16.21 -8.97 -9.58
C ASP A 18 -15.36 -9.62 -10.69
N ILE A 19 -15.76 -10.80 -11.18
CA ILE A 19 -15.09 -11.45 -12.32
C ILE A 19 -15.16 -10.58 -13.57
N GLU A 20 -16.32 -10.02 -13.91
CA GLU A 20 -16.46 -9.14 -15.08
C GLU A 20 -15.69 -7.82 -14.93
N ASP A 21 -15.63 -7.27 -13.73
CA ASP A 21 -14.87 -6.04 -13.46
C ASP A 21 -13.35 -6.29 -13.49
N ILE A 22 -12.89 -7.45 -12.99
CA ILE A 22 -11.50 -7.90 -13.15
C ILE A 22 -11.13 -8.03 -14.63
N LYS A 23 -12.01 -8.59 -15.47
CA LYS A 23 -11.74 -8.69 -16.92
C LYS A 23 -11.54 -7.32 -17.56
N LYS A 24 -12.42 -6.35 -17.26
CA LYS A 24 -12.28 -4.97 -17.78
C LYS A 24 -10.97 -4.33 -17.33
N LEU A 25 -10.59 -4.53 -16.07
CA LEU A 25 -9.34 -4.01 -15.53
C LEU A 25 -8.13 -4.63 -16.25
N LEU A 26 -8.16 -5.94 -16.51
CA LEU A 26 -7.11 -6.64 -17.24
C LEU A 26 -7.03 -6.17 -18.70
N GLU A 27 -8.16 -6.01 -19.39
CA GLU A 27 -8.20 -5.46 -20.75
C GLU A 27 -7.57 -4.06 -20.80
N TRP A 28 -7.86 -3.21 -19.80
CA TRP A 28 -7.25 -1.90 -19.67
C TRP A 28 -5.73 -1.97 -19.43
N PHE A 29 -5.26 -2.89 -18.58
CA PHE A 29 -3.83 -3.16 -18.37
C PHE A 29 -3.10 -3.78 -19.57
N LEU A 30 -3.81 -4.43 -20.49
CA LEU A 30 -3.20 -4.93 -21.73
C LEU A 30 -2.94 -3.80 -22.73
N LEU A 31 -3.80 -2.78 -22.73
CA LEU A 31 -3.70 -1.64 -23.63
C LEU A 31 -2.78 -0.55 -23.07
N HIS A 32 -2.59 -0.47 -21.75
CA HIS A 32 -1.86 0.59 -21.06
C HIS A 32 -0.83 -0.02 -20.12
N GLU A 33 0.35 0.60 -20.00
CA GLU A 33 1.38 0.20 -19.04
C GLU A 33 1.31 1.10 -17.78
N PRO A 34 0.46 0.78 -16.78
CA PRO A 34 0.30 1.61 -15.59
C PRO A 34 1.47 1.53 -14.62
N PHE A 35 2.33 0.51 -14.75
CA PHE A 35 3.50 0.29 -13.90
C PHE A 35 4.77 0.35 -14.74
N PRO A 36 5.16 1.54 -15.24
CA PRO A 36 6.41 1.66 -15.97
C PRO A 36 7.58 1.24 -15.06
N VAL A 37 8.57 0.57 -15.65
CA VAL A 37 9.82 0.29 -14.92
C VAL A 37 10.50 1.63 -14.59
N ALA A 38 10.53 1.97 -13.31
CA ALA A 38 11.10 3.21 -12.81
C ALA A 38 12.12 2.92 -11.71
N GLU A 39 13.19 3.72 -11.65
CA GLU A 39 14.21 3.64 -10.60
C GLU A 39 13.69 4.06 -9.22
N LYS A 40 12.60 4.82 -9.19
CA LYS A 40 11.99 5.37 -7.97
C LYS A 40 10.58 4.81 -7.79
N ILE A 41 10.19 4.67 -6.52
CA ILE A 41 8.82 4.29 -6.16
C ILE A 41 7.89 5.46 -6.43
N ILE A 42 6.76 5.22 -7.08
CA ILE A 42 5.78 6.26 -7.40
C ILE A 42 4.41 5.83 -6.88
N SER A 43 3.73 6.74 -6.18
CA SER A 43 2.32 6.55 -5.79
C SER A 43 1.44 6.68 -7.02
N ILE A 44 0.60 5.67 -7.28
CA ILE A 44 -0.33 5.69 -8.42
C ILE A 44 -1.51 6.63 -8.15
N ALA A 45 -1.95 6.72 -6.89
CA ALA A 45 -3.08 7.57 -6.50
C ALA A 45 -2.71 9.06 -6.54
N SER A 46 -1.50 9.41 -6.09
CA SER A 46 -1.09 10.81 -5.88
C SER A 46 0.07 11.27 -6.76
N GLY A 47 0.71 10.39 -7.53
CA GLY A 47 1.89 10.71 -8.32
C GLY A 47 3.16 11.02 -7.50
N ILE A 48 3.10 10.91 -6.17
CA ILE A 48 4.24 11.22 -5.28
C ILE A 48 5.40 10.27 -5.57
N VAL A 49 6.58 10.82 -5.79
CA VAL A 49 7.81 10.07 -6.03
C VAL A 49 8.59 9.90 -4.72
N GLY A 50 8.94 8.66 -4.42
CA GLY A 50 9.79 8.20 -3.33
C GLY A 50 11.16 8.88 -3.31
N GLU A 51 11.56 9.39 -2.15
CA GLU A 51 12.95 9.72 -1.85
C GLU A 51 13.74 8.48 -1.45
N GLU A 52 15.08 8.58 -1.43
CA GLU A 52 16.00 7.47 -1.09
C GLU A 52 15.72 6.85 0.29
N LYS A 53 15.21 7.64 1.24
CA LYS A 53 14.89 7.18 2.60
C LYS A 53 13.66 6.26 2.66
N ILE A 54 12.88 6.21 1.59
CA ILE A 54 11.63 5.45 1.56
C ILE A 54 11.92 3.98 1.32
N ASN A 55 11.51 3.17 2.29
CA ASN A 55 11.73 1.73 2.30
C ASN A 55 10.43 0.94 2.33
N CYS A 56 9.30 1.53 1.91
CA CYS A 56 7.99 0.86 1.89
C CYS A 56 7.96 -0.44 1.08
N HIS A 57 8.79 -0.53 0.03
CA HIS A 57 8.97 -1.73 -0.78
C HIS A 57 9.60 -2.91 0.01
N ASN A 58 10.39 -2.62 1.05
CA ASN A 58 11.08 -3.63 1.87
C ASN A 58 10.28 -4.04 3.12
N ILE A 59 8.97 -3.73 3.15
CA ILE A 59 8.14 -3.93 4.35
C ILE A 59 8.15 -5.36 4.88
N ARG A 60 8.18 -6.33 3.97
CA ARG A 60 8.22 -7.76 4.32
C ARG A 60 9.51 -8.11 5.05
N GLU A 61 10.65 -7.68 4.51
CA GLU A 61 11.96 -7.97 5.08
C GLU A 61 12.13 -7.31 6.44
N VAL A 62 11.80 -6.01 6.54
CA VAL A 62 11.83 -5.27 7.81
C VAL A 62 10.90 -5.91 8.85
N GLY A 63 9.71 -6.35 8.44
CA GLY A 63 8.76 -7.05 9.29
C GLY A 63 9.31 -8.38 9.81
N ILE A 64 9.88 -9.21 8.92
CA ILE A 64 10.50 -10.49 9.31
C ILE A 64 11.64 -10.24 10.28
N THR A 65 12.57 -9.35 9.98
CA THR A 65 13.70 -8.99 10.87
C THR A 65 13.20 -8.54 12.25
N SER A 66 12.14 -7.73 12.28
CA SER A 66 11.53 -7.25 13.52
C SER A 66 10.95 -8.39 14.36
N VAL A 67 10.22 -9.31 13.73
CA VAL A 67 9.62 -10.47 14.40
C VAL A 67 10.70 -11.44 14.89
N THR A 68 11.72 -11.73 14.07
CA THR A 68 12.83 -12.59 14.48
C THR A 68 13.58 -12.02 15.68
N ARG A 69 13.75 -10.69 15.75
CA ARG A 69 14.38 -10.02 16.90
C ARG A 69 13.57 -10.16 18.19
N MET A 70 12.25 -10.26 18.09
CA MET A 70 11.36 -10.45 19.24
C MET A 70 11.34 -11.90 19.74
N PHE A 71 11.74 -12.86 18.90
CA PHE A 71 11.73 -14.27 19.25
C PHE A 71 12.65 -14.55 20.45
N GLY A 72 12.13 -15.26 21.47
CA GLY A 72 12.88 -15.60 22.69
C GLY A 72 13.03 -14.45 23.70
N GLN A 73 12.53 -13.25 23.41
CA GLN A 73 12.49 -12.15 24.39
C GLN A 73 11.19 -12.13 25.18
N THR A 74 11.27 -11.74 26.45
CA THR A 74 10.08 -11.39 27.24
C THR A 74 9.55 -10.03 26.82
N PHE A 75 8.24 -9.81 26.99
CA PHE A 75 7.57 -8.58 26.52
C PHE A 75 8.21 -7.30 27.07
N ASN A 76 8.66 -7.30 28.32
CA ASN A 76 9.32 -6.14 28.95
C ASN A 76 10.66 -5.76 28.29
N ASN A 77 11.31 -6.70 27.60
CA ASN A 77 12.61 -6.49 26.96
C ASN A 77 12.48 -6.05 25.48
N ILE A 78 11.30 -6.20 24.88
CA ILE A 78 11.05 -5.81 23.50
C ILE A 78 11.06 -4.27 23.42
N LYS A 79 12.00 -3.73 22.64
CA LYS A 79 12.05 -2.30 22.30
C LYS A 79 11.91 -2.11 20.80
N LEU A 80 10.85 -1.41 20.39
CA LEU A 80 10.62 -1.02 19.00
C LEU A 80 10.92 0.47 18.85
N LYS A 81 11.83 0.83 17.95
CA LYS A 81 12.16 2.22 17.65
C LYS A 81 11.44 2.68 16.39
N CYS A 82 11.17 3.98 16.27
CA CYS A 82 10.63 4.53 15.02
C CYS A 82 11.57 4.32 13.82
N VAL A 83 12.89 4.23 14.05
CA VAL A 83 13.87 3.89 13.00
C VAL A 83 13.75 2.45 12.50
N ASP A 84 13.16 1.55 13.30
CA ASP A 84 12.90 0.18 12.88
C ASP A 84 11.59 0.08 12.08
N LYS A 85 10.78 1.15 12.04
CA LYS A 85 9.56 1.19 11.26
C LYS A 85 9.88 1.53 9.82
N VAL A 86 9.11 0.94 8.93
CA VAL A 86 9.09 1.26 7.52
C VAL A 86 8.53 2.67 7.33
N LEU A 87 9.17 3.45 6.47
CA LEU A 87 8.77 4.79 6.06
C LEU A 87 7.84 4.69 4.84
N PRO A 88 6.54 5.03 4.99
CA PRO A 88 5.61 5.07 3.87
C PRO A 88 5.86 6.29 2.96
N LEU A 89 5.40 6.22 1.71
CA LEU A 89 5.44 7.34 0.75
C LEU A 89 4.78 8.62 1.31
N LEU A 90 3.78 8.48 2.17
CA LEU A 90 3.11 9.61 2.81
C LEU A 90 4.05 10.46 3.68
N THR A 91 5.19 9.92 4.11
CA THR A 91 6.16 10.65 4.95
C THR A 91 6.96 11.69 4.16
N ILE A 92 6.96 11.64 2.82
CA ILE A 92 7.85 12.44 1.96
C ILE A 92 7.37 13.89 1.86
N SER A 93 6.08 14.11 1.63
CA SER A 93 5.56 15.48 1.65
C SER A 93 4.08 15.55 1.97
N SER A 94 3.74 16.54 2.78
CA SER A 94 2.37 17.05 2.94
C SER A 94 2.03 18.07 1.85
N ALA A 95 2.86 18.22 0.81
CA ALA A 95 2.70 19.24 -0.24
C ALA A 95 3.37 18.84 -1.57
N ILE A 96 2.66 18.97 -2.70
CA ILE A 96 3.20 18.85 -4.06
C ILE A 96 3.62 20.22 -4.59
N LYS A 97 4.60 20.26 -5.50
CA LYS A 97 5.03 21.49 -6.16
C LYS A 97 4.34 21.60 -7.53
N VAL A 98 3.46 22.58 -7.69
CA VAL A 98 2.70 22.85 -8.91
C VAL A 98 3.07 24.26 -9.39
N HIS A 99 3.68 24.39 -10.57
CA HIS A 99 4.11 25.69 -11.12
C HIS A 99 4.96 26.51 -10.14
N ASP A 100 5.91 25.86 -9.47
CA ASP A 100 6.76 26.42 -8.41
C ASP A 100 6.11 26.76 -7.06
N GLU A 101 4.79 26.62 -6.94
CA GLU A 101 4.07 26.79 -5.68
C GLU A 101 3.90 25.46 -4.94
N LYS A 102 4.11 25.47 -3.61
CA LYS A 102 3.84 24.31 -2.75
C LYS A 102 2.35 24.28 -2.39
N VAL A 103 1.63 23.29 -2.92
CA VAL A 103 0.22 23.04 -2.63
C VAL A 103 0.11 21.87 -1.64
N PRO A 104 -0.59 22.00 -0.51
CA PRO A 104 -0.73 20.92 0.46
C PRO A 104 -1.50 19.72 -0.13
N ILE A 105 -1.08 18.52 0.23
CA ILE A 105 -1.72 17.24 -0.12
C ILE A 105 -2.64 16.88 1.06
N ASP A 106 -3.94 16.76 0.81
CA ASP A 106 -4.88 16.23 1.79
C ASP A 106 -4.66 14.71 1.91
N PRO A 107 -4.27 14.18 3.08
CA PRO A 107 -4.02 12.76 3.26
C PRO A 107 -5.29 11.88 3.31
N VAL A 108 -6.50 12.46 3.23
CA VAL A 108 -7.79 11.74 3.37
C VAL A 108 -8.54 11.57 2.04
N LEU A 109 -8.02 12.11 0.93
CA LEU A 109 -8.61 11.95 -0.40
C LEU A 109 -8.30 10.59 -1.05
#